data_AF-A0A930VHB7-F1
#
_entry.id   AF-A0A930VHB7-F1
#
_cell.length_a   1.000
_cell.length_b   1.000
_cell.length_c   1.000
_cell.angle_alpha   90.00
_cell.angle_beta   90.00
_cell.angle_gamma   90.00
#
_symmetry.space_group_name_H-M   'P 1'
#
loop_
_entity.id
_entity.type
_entity.pdbx_description
1 polymer ?
#
loop_
_entity_poly.entity_id
_entity_poly.type
_entity_poly.pdbx_seq_one_letter_code
_entity_poly.pdbx_strand_id
1 'polypeptide(L)'
;MIVKNYLPAARNSTTVHVRAVDQGADVITGSKVPRPTKERLANDAADALGIAHATMSPQGGTVVSTFLDDLHRAMYGTSTGGVDTYRKAERLLQSLGLTYDPYWDTSEAANWGGGTVTARTYSRIRSALLDTPRCFILNVTDAPVGSKWETDHTSVYRYDATVTGRQPFNDAGPGSRVLYYSTSKSTTNKKHFVGHAEVKYIANNWDPPWEAQLTGYTEFETPVSIDDVAITGWNRQHAITEIDWLTYEAIVVAGGVSPELDVASETPDPGGDVVAERVAKDFPATVPAIHVPTELPLGELPLRPPQIPEYKEAANGRGVVGGPSMPPRSPSDRKKDKVAELRAVEVAIRGLEGDGWTYSADRQKDGVGYDLEFTRAGTTLKVEVKGIQGSHLVFNLTPKEAWRAETDPDWVVVAVTSVLSPSAYTPHLISRDRIAAASRVVTGFRLTL
;
A
#
# COMPACT_ATOMS: atom_id res chain seq x y z
N MET A 1 14.20 -18.32 2.34
CA MET A 1 14.26 -18.77 3.75
C MET A 1 15.16 -17.81 4.50
N ILE A 2 14.57 -16.76 5.08
CA ILE A 2 15.18 -15.87 6.08
C ILE A 2 14.05 -15.70 7.09
N VAL A 3 14.27 -16.22 8.30
CA VAL A 3 13.43 -15.92 9.46
C VAL A 3 13.32 -14.40 9.54
N LYS A 4 12.15 -13.82 9.89
CA LYS A 4 12.08 -12.43 10.38
C LYS A 4 12.87 -12.30 11.70
N ASN A 5 14.15 -12.64 11.69
CA ASN A 5 15.15 -12.14 12.61
C ASN A 5 15.63 -10.80 12.06
N TYR A 6 14.69 -9.92 11.69
CA TYR A 6 14.87 -8.57 12.18
C TYR A 6 14.81 -8.73 13.69
N LEU A 7 15.97 -8.93 14.31
CA LEU A 7 16.19 -8.32 15.61
C LEU A 7 15.76 -6.87 15.35
N PRO A 8 14.60 -6.41 15.85
CA PRO A 8 14.20 -5.02 15.64
C PRO A 8 15.42 -4.22 16.05
N ALA A 9 16.05 -3.53 15.09
CA ALA A 9 17.38 -2.92 15.24
C ALA A 9 17.41 -2.33 16.64
N ALA A 10 18.18 -2.98 17.54
CA ALA A 10 17.89 -3.06 18.98
C ALA A 10 17.10 -1.82 19.36
N ARG A 11 15.75 -1.92 19.46
CA ARG A 11 14.91 -0.75 19.70
C ARG A 11 15.67 -0.07 20.82
N ASN A 12 16.23 1.11 20.55
CA ASN A 12 16.71 1.94 21.61
C ASN A 12 15.40 2.33 22.27
N SER A 13 14.89 1.42 23.11
CA SER A 13 14.19 1.69 24.33
C SER A 13 15.17 2.55 25.13
N THR A 14 15.44 3.75 24.64
CA THR A 14 14.98 4.94 25.30
C THR A 14 13.59 4.61 25.82
N THR A 15 13.57 3.90 26.94
CA THR A 15 12.45 3.93 27.85
C THR A 15 12.24 5.42 27.99
N VAL A 16 11.17 5.93 27.39
CA VAL A 16 10.70 7.26 27.73
C VAL A 16 10.43 7.10 29.21
N HIS A 17 11.40 7.49 30.03
CA HIS A 17 11.22 7.57 31.45
C HIS A 17 10.26 8.74 31.61
N VAL A 18 8.97 8.44 31.43
CA VAL A 18 7.90 9.14 32.12
C VAL A 18 8.18 8.80 33.58
N ARG A 19 9.11 9.55 34.19
CA ARG A 19 9.27 9.51 35.64
C ARG A 19 7.87 9.79 36.16
N ALA A 20 7.35 8.94 37.04
CA ALA A 20 6.23 9.33 37.87
C ALA A 20 6.74 10.52 38.69
N VAL A 21 6.40 11.75 38.27
CA VAL A 21 6.90 12.99 38.87
C VAL A 21 5.84 13.61 39.77
N ASP A 22 6.25 13.92 40.99
CA ASP A 22 5.56 14.74 41.98
C ASP A 22 5.16 16.11 41.41
N GLN A 23 3.85 16.36 41.31
CA GLN A 23 3.11 17.63 41.41
C GLN A 23 3.69 18.96 40.84
N GLY A 24 4.61 18.92 39.88
CA GLY A 24 4.92 20.02 38.97
C GLY A 24 4.61 19.56 37.55
N ALA A 25 3.80 20.30 36.78
CA ALA A 25 3.55 19.95 35.39
C ALA A 25 4.85 20.07 34.59
N ASP A 26 5.48 18.94 34.28
CA ASP A 26 6.65 18.88 33.42
C ASP A 26 6.26 19.36 32.01
N VAL A 27 6.97 20.39 31.52
CA VAL A 27 6.76 20.90 30.15
C VAL A 27 7.20 19.82 29.16
N ILE A 28 6.31 19.42 28.26
CA ILE A 28 6.61 18.51 27.15
C ILE A 28 7.59 19.20 26.21
N THR A 29 8.78 18.65 26.07
CA THR A 29 9.79 19.18 25.15
C THR A 29 9.84 18.35 23.87
N GLY A 30 9.95 19.04 22.73
CA GLY A 30 9.93 18.39 21.42
C GLY A 30 10.70 19.17 20.37
N SER A 31 10.76 18.61 19.16
CA SER A 31 11.43 19.27 18.03
C SER A 31 10.58 19.21 16.75
N LYS A 32 10.63 20.30 15.99
CA LYS A 32 10.14 20.28 14.62
C LYS A 32 11.08 19.44 13.77
N VAL A 33 10.52 18.51 13.00
CA VAL A 33 11.28 17.75 12.01
C VAL A 33 11.52 18.63 10.77
N PRO A 34 12.78 18.87 10.37
CA PRO A 34 13.06 19.53 9.10
C PRO A 34 12.54 18.67 7.95
N ARG A 35 12.00 19.30 6.90
CA ARG A 35 11.54 18.57 5.71
C ARG A 35 12.65 17.64 5.20
N PRO A 36 12.45 16.31 5.22
CA PRO A 36 13.49 15.41 4.78
C PRO A 36 13.62 15.46 3.25
N THR A 37 14.85 15.38 2.75
CA THR A 37 15.10 15.21 1.32
C THR A 37 14.86 13.74 0.93
N LYS A 38 14.65 13.49 -0.36
CA LYS A 38 14.54 12.12 -0.89
C LYS A 38 15.77 11.27 -0.52
N GLU A 39 16.95 11.86 -0.64
CA GLU A 39 18.23 11.25 -0.25
C GLU A 39 18.27 10.89 1.23
N ARG A 40 17.87 11.82 2.11
CA ARG A 40 17.82 11.56 3.56
C ARG A 40 16.89 10.39 3.89
N LEU A 41 15.69 10.36 3.32
CA LEU A 41 14.73 9.27 3.55
C LEU A 41 15.28 7.92 3.07
N ALA A 42 15.97 7.90 1.92
CA ALA A 42 16.61 6.71 1.41
C ALA A 42 17.78 6.25 2.30
N ASN A 43 18.60 7.17 2.80
CA ASN A 43 19.71 6.83 3.69
C ASN A 43 19.24 6.38 5.08
N ASP A 44 18.18 6.98 5.63
CA ASP A 44 17.56 6.48 6.87
C ASP A 44 17.08 5.02 6.70
N ALA A 45 16.54 4.66 5.53
CA ALA A 45 16.18 3.28 5.21
C ALA A 45 17.41 2.37 5.02
N ALA A 46 18.49 2.88 4.43
CA ALA A 46 19.76 2.14 4.32
C ALA A 46 20.36 1.83 5.70
N ASP A 47 20.35 2.83 6.60
CA ASP A 47 20.85 2.72 7.97
C ASP A 47 20.05 1.69 8.77
N ALA A 48 18.72 1.68 8.62
CA ALA A 48 17.84 0.69 9.24
C ALA A 48 18.17 -0.76 8.84
N LEU A 49 18.74 -0.94 7.64
CA LEU A 49 19.10 -2.25 7.08
C LEU A 49 20.61 -2.55 7.14
N GLY A 50 21.44 -1.62 7.60
CA GLY A 50 22.89 -1.76 7.59
C GLY A 50 23.49 -1.93 6.19
N ILE A 51 22.94 -1.27 5.18
CA ILE A 51 23.46 -1.29 3.79
C ILE A 51 24.09 0.05 3.39
N ALA A 52 24.76 0.08 2.24
CA ALA A 52 25.34 1.30 1.70
C ALA A 52 24.28 2.37 1.43
N HIS A 53 24.64 3.63 1.67
CA HIS A 53 23.79 4.80 1.39
C HIS A 53 23.43 4.89 -0.10
N ALA A 54 22.26 5.48 -0.34
CA ALA A 54 21.74 5.67 -1.68
C ALA A 54 22.65 6.60 -2.50
N THR A 55 22.94 6.21 -3.73
CA THR A 55 23.57 7.10 -4.71
C THR A 55 22.52 7.93 -5.42
N MET A 56 22.76 9.24 -5.57
CA MET A 56 21.92 10.14 -6.34
C MET A 56 22.29 10.12 -7.82
N SER A 57 21.31 10.29 -8.72
CA SER A 57 21.56 10.39 -10.15
C SER A 57 22.43 11.62 -10.48
N PRO A 58 23.30 11.56 -11.51
CA PRO A 58 24.13 12.70 -11.90
C PRO A 58 23.35 13.96 -12.27
N GLN A 59 22.11 13.80 -12.76
CA GLN A 59 21.20 14.90 -13.09
C GLN A 59 20.56 15.54 -11.85
N GLY A 60 20.82 15.01 -10.66
CA GLY A 60 20.34 15.50 -9.37
C GLY A 60 18.88 15.16 -9.10
N GLY A 61 18.53 14.95 -7.82
CA GLY A 61 17.14 14.91 -7.35
C GLY A 61 16.45 13.54 -7.35
N THR A 62 17.06 12.49 -7.88
CA THR A 62 16.50 11.13 -7.82
C THR A 62 17.54 10.11 -7.36
N VAL A 63 17.12 9.18 -6.50
CA VAL A 63 17.92 8.05 -6.05
C VAL A 63 18.00 7.02 -7.18
N VAL A 64 19.20 6.48 -7.45
CA VAL A 64 19.40 5.47 -8.50
C VAL A 64 18.52 4.25 -8.22
N SER A 65 17.81 3.75 -9.24
CA SER A 65 16.78 2.72 -9.08
C SER A 65 17.29 1.37 -8.56
N THR A 66 18.60 1.09 -8.70
CA THR A 66 19.23 -0.12 -8.12
C THR A 66 19.16 -0.14 -6.59
N PHE A 67 19.03 1.01 -5.95
CA PHE A 67 18.92 1.09 -4.49
C PHE A 67 17.67 0.35 -3.96
N LEU A 68 16.57 0.34 -4.72
CA LEU A 68 15.36 -0.42 -4.36
C LEU A 68 15.62 -1.94 -4.36
N ASP A 69 16.47 -2.42 -5.27
CA ASP A 69 16.89 -3.82 -5.30
C ASP A 69 17.79 -4.15 -4.10
N ASP A 70 18.64 -3.22 -3.68
CA ASP A 70 19.51 -3.40 -2.51
C ASP A 70 18.69 -3.46 -1.21
N LEU A 71 17.69 -2.58 -1.05
CA LEU A 71 16.72 -2.64 0.06
C LEU A 71 15.97 -3.99 0.08
N HIS A 72 15.42 -4.42 -1.07
CA HIS A 72 14.71 -5.69 -1.17
C HIS A 72 15.64 -6.89 -0.89
N ARG A 73 16.89 -6.84 -1.34
CA ARG A 73 17.89 -7.89 -1.11
C ARG A 73 18.25 -7.98 0.37
N ALA A 74 18.41 -6.85 1.05
CA ALA A 74 18.67 -6.82 2.48
C ALA A 74 17.51 -7.41 3.30
N MET A 75 16.26 -7.13 2.92
CA MET A 75 15.08 -7.66 3.62
C MET A 75 14.78 -9.13 3.32
N TYR A 76 14.86 -9.53 2.06
CA TYR A 76 14.27 -10.79 1.58
C TYR A 76 15.28 -11.71 0.87
N GLY A 77 16.56 -11.34 0.83
CA GLY A 77 17.63 -12.12 0.20
C GLY A 77 17.58 -12.19 -1.32
N THR A 78 16.70 -11.43 -1.97
CA THR A 78 16.53 -11.41 -3.44
C THR A 78 16.36 -9.98 -3.93
N SER A 79 16.65 -9.68 -5.20
CA SER A 79 16.29 -8.40 -5.79
C SER A 79 14.77 -8.30 -6.02
N THR A 80 14.26 -7.09 -6.27
CA THR A 80 12.85 -6.93 -6.66
C THR A 80 12.56 -7.55 -8.03
N GLY A 81 13.56 -7.75 -8.90
CA GLY A 81 13.32 -8.29 -10.26
C GLY A 81 12.37 -7.46 -11.13
N GLY A 82 12.04 -6.23 -10.71
CA GLY A 82 11.25 -5.29 -11.49
C GLY A 82 12.07 -4.79 -12.69
N VAL A 83 11.43 -4.76 -13.86
CA VAL A 83 12.07 -4.34 -15.12
C VAL A 83 12.40 -2.86 -15.16
N ASP A 84 11.67 -2.05 -14.40
CA ASP A 84 11.82 -0.60 -14.30
C ASP A 84 11.67 -0.10 -12.87
N THR A 85 11.95 1.18 -12.64
CA THR A 85 11.88 1.81 -11.32
C THR A 85 10.49 1.70 -10.66
N TYR A 86 9.40 1.73 -11.42
CA TYR A 86 8.04 1.68 -10.89
C TYR A 86 7.71 0.29 -10.35
N ARG A 87 8.05 -0.76 -11.12
CA ARG A 87 7.86 -2.16 -10.71
C ARG A 87 8.77 -2.54 -9.54
N LYS A 88 9.99 -1.97 -9.47
CA LYS A 88 10.85 -2.11 -8.30
C LYS A 88 10.21 -1.50 -7.04
N ALA A 89 9.67 -0.29 -7.15
CA ALA A 89 8.98 0.39 -6.05
C ALA A 89 7.71 -0.37 -5.62
N GLU A 90 6.87 -0.77 -6.57
CA GLU A 90 5.65 -1.55 -6.35
C GLU A 90 5.95 -2.84 -5.59
N ARG A 91 6.92 -3.63 -6.05
CA ARG A 91 7.28 -4.89 -5.40
C ARG A 91 7.86 -4.68 -4.01
N LEU A 92 8.68 -3.66 -3.82
CA LEU A 92 9.25 -3.33 -2.51
C LEU A 92 8.16 -2.96 -1.50
N LEU A 93 7.24 -2.06 -1.89
CA LEU A 93 6.10 -1.65 -1.06
C LEU A 93 5.18 -2.85 -0.76
N GLN A 94 4.86 -3.66 -1.77
CA GLN A 94 4.03 -4.86 -1.58
C GLN A 94 4.66 -5.84 -0.58
N SER A 95 5.98 -6.03 -0.64
CA SER A 95 6.69 -6.91 0.28
C SER A 95 6.65 -6.39 1.73
N LEU A 96 6.59 -5.07 1.89
CA LEU A 96 6.36 -4.38 3.17
C LEU A 96 4.89 -4.35 3.61
N GLY A 97 3.96 -4.94 2.84
CA GLY A 97 2.52 -4.90 3.12
C GLY A 97 1.84 -3.57 2.75
N LEU A 98 2.52 -2.73 1.97
CA LEU A 98 2.03 -1.42 1.53
C LEU A 98 1.47 -1.50 0.10
N THR A 99 0.38 -0.80 -0.17
CA THR A 99 -0.16 -0.62 -1.52
C THR A 99 0.62 0.43 -2.27
N TYR A 100 1.05 0.07 -3.47
CA TYR A 100 1.65 0.98 -4.43
C TYR A 100 0.64 2.00 -4.96
N ASP A 101 1.00 3.28 -4.92
CA ASP A 101 0.20 4.40 -5.40
C ASP A 101 0.90 5.10 -6.58
N PRO A 102 0.52 4.83 -7.84
CA PRO A 102 1.21 5.38 -9.00
C PRO A 102 1.08 6.91 -9.13
N TYR A 103 0.21 7.54 -8.33
CA TYR A 103 0.03 8.98 -8.31
C TYR A 103 0.94 9.69 -7.32
N TRP A 104 1.37 8.99 -6.28
CA TRP A 104 2.13 9.59 -5.18
C TRP A 104 3.50 8.95 -4.97
N ASP A 105 3.62 7.65 -5.19
CA ASP A 105 4.86 6.90 -4.98
C ASP A 105 5.83 7.09 -6.14
N THR A 106 5.30 7.24 -7.35
CA THR A 106 6.13 7.44 -8.54
C THR A 106 5.54 8.49 -9.46
N SER A 107 6.27 8.81 -10.52
CA SER A 107 5.79 9.61 -11.64
C SER A 107 5.01 8.79 -12.68
N GLU A 108 4.57 7.56 -12.38
CA GLU A 108 3.92 6.68 -13.37
C GLU A 108 2.59 7.26 -13.88
N ALA A 109 1.79 7.84 -12.98
CA ALA A 109 0.53 8.49 -13.34
C ALA A 109 0.68 10.00 -13.64
N ALA A 110 1.91 10.53 -13.63
CA ALA A 110 2.14 11.95 -13.90
C ALA A 110 2.17 12.22 -15.42
N ASN A 111 1.55 13.33 -15.85
CA ASN A 111 1.49 13.71 -17.26
C ASN A 111 2.87 13.95 -17.91
N TRP A 112 3.90 14.22 -17.09
CA TRP A 112 5.27 14.47 -17.55
C TRP A 112 6.17 13.21 -17.58
N GLY A 113 5.67 12.04 -17.14
CA GLY A 113 6.46 10.80 -17.08
C GLY A 113 7.71 10.90 -16.20
N GLY A 114 8.76 10.12 -16.49
CA GLY A 114 10.10 10.37 -15.92
C GLY A 114 10.69 9.33 -14.97
N GLY A 115 10.10 8.15 -14.83
CA GLY A 115 10.74 6.98 -14.20
C GLY A 115 11.21 7.19 -12.75
N THR A 116 10.61 8.14 -12.02
CA THR A 116 11.14 8.62 -10.74
C THR A 116 10.35 8.07 -9.56
N VAL A 117 11.06 7.59 -8.53
CA VAL A 117 10.51 7.36 -7.19
C VAL A 117 10.47 8.67 -6.41
N THR A 118 9.35 8.93 -5.76
CA THR A 118 9.09 10.20 -5.05
C THR A 118 9.62 10.16 -3.62
N ALA A 119 9.60 11.30 -2.93
CA ALA A 119 9.89 11.32 -1.50
C ALA A 119 8.89 10.49 -0.69
N ARG A 120 7.64 10.37 -1.17
CA ARG A 120 6.59 9.59 -0.49
C ARG A 120 6.92 8.12 -0.40
N THR A 121 7.39 7.49 -1.46
CA THR A 121 7.79 6.08 -1.39
C THR A 121 8.88 5.82 -0.38
N TYR A 122 9.95 6.64 -0.38
CA TYR A 122 11.03 6.47 0.61
C TYR A 122 10.56 6.78 2.04
N SER A 123 9.65 7.75 2.20
CA SER A 123 9.00 8.02 3.48
C SER A 123 8.25 6.80 3.99
N ARG A 124 7.43 6.17 3.14
CA ARG A 124 6.63 4.97 3.50
C ARG A 124 7.51 3.75 3.78
N ILE A 125 8.55 3.52 2.96
CA ILE A 125 9.54 2.46 3.19
C ILE A 125 10.21 2.67 4.56
N ARG A 126 10.71 3.88 4.82
CA ARG A 126 11.35 4.23 6.09
C ARG A 126 10.42 3.99 7.28
N SER A 127 9.18 4.47 7.21
CA SER A 127 8.21 4.27 8.30
C SER A 127 7.92 2.79 8.56
N ALA A 128 7.81 1.97 7.51
CA ALA A 128 7.59 0.53 7.64
C ALA A 128 8.81 -0.21 8.21
N LEU A 129 10.04 0.20 7.84
CA LEU A 129 11.28 -0.39 8.35
C LEU A 129 11.54 -0.02 9.81
N LEU A 130 11.26 1.23 10.18
CA LEU A 130 11.51 1.75 11.53
C LEU A 130 10.33 1.56 12.48
N ASP A 131 9.18 1.10 11.99
CA ASP A 131 7.96 0.95 12.77
C ASP A 131 7.59 2.26 13.49
N THR A 132 7.79 3.39 12.81
CA THR A 132 7.59 4.74 13.36
C THR A 132 6.85 5.59 12.34
N PRO A 133 5.59 5.98 12.59
CA PRO A 133 4.85 6.84 11.67
C PRO A 133 5.42 8.26 11.68
N ARG A 134 5.09 9.03 10.64
CA ARG A 134 5.38 10.46 10.63
C ARG A 134 4.25 11.20 11.33
N CYS A 135 4.60 12.17 12.17
CA CYS A 135 3.64 12.87 13.02
C CYS A 135 3.56 14.34 12.63
N PHE A 136 2.34 14.88 12.62
CA PHE A 136 2.07 16.25 12.21
C PHE A 136 1.17 16.97 13.20
N ILE A 137 1.37 18.27 13.34
CA ILE A 137 0.41 19.18 13.95
C ILE A 137 -0.38 19.83 12.82
N LEU A 138 -1.69 19.76 12.90
CA LEU A 138 -2.65 20.48 12.07
C LEU A 138 -3.23 21.63 12.90
N ASN A 139 -2.92 22.86 12.51
CA ASN A 139 -3.55 24.02 13.12
C ASN A 139 -5.00 24.12 12.67
N VAL A 140 -5.90 24.12 13.65
CA VAL A 140 -7.35 24.16 13.43
C VAL A 140 -7.97 25.41 14.03
N THR A 141 -9.03 25.91 13.39
CA THR A 141 -9.78 27.06 13.90
C THR A 141 -11.19 27.10 13.36
N ASP A 142 -12.15 27.33 14.27
CA ASP A 142 -13.55 27.60 13.96
C ASP A 142 -13.79 29.04 13.45
N ALA A 143 -12.75 29.87 13.39
CA ALA A 143 -12.85 31.21 12.81
C ALA A 143 -13.12 31.13 11.30
N PRO A 144 -13.94 32.05 10.73
CA PRO A 144 -14.34 32.00 9.31
C PRO A 144 -13.19 31.91 8.29
N VAL A 145 -12.01 32.43 8.66
CA VAL A 145 -10.83 32.45 7.78
C VAL A 145 -10.16 31.07 7.67
N GLY A 146 -10.24 30.24 8.72
CA GLY A 146 -9.69 28.88 8.72
C GLY A 146 -10.73 27.80 8.46
N SER A 147 -12.00 28.06 8.77
CA SER A 147 -13.11 27.12 8.54
C SER A 147 -13.33 26.77 7.06
N LYS A 148 -12.76 27.53 6.12
CA LYS A 148 -12.77 27.18 4.69
C LYS A 148 -12.07 25.85 4.37
N TRP A 149 -11.18 25.41 5.25
CA TRP A 149 -10.38 24.18 5.11
C TRP A 149 -10.90 23.01 5.96
N GLU A 150 -11.71 23.30 6.97
CA GLU A 150 -12.19 22.37 7.98
C GLU A 150 -13.70 22.32 7.96
N THR A 151 -14.26 21.53 7.04
CA THR A 151 -15.70 21.24 7.05
C THR A 151 -16.06 20.10 8.00
N ASP A 152 -15.11 19.19 8.26
CA ASP A 152 -15.27 18.05 9.17
C ASP A 152 -13.90 17.59 9.69
N HIS A 153 -13.47 18.14 10.83
CA HIS A 153 -12.17 17.81 11.39
C HIS A 153 -12.06 16.35 11.86
N THR A 154 -13.15 15.59 11.96
CA THR A 154 -13.10 14.18 12.41
C THR A 154 -12.73 13.21 11.29
N SER A 155 -12.97 13.59 10.03
CA SER A 155 -12.78 12.69 8.88
C SER A 155 -11.99 13.29 7.73
N VAL A 156 -11.89 14.62 7.62
CA VAL A 156 -11.30 15.28 6.46
C VAL A 156 -10.58 16.59 6.83
N TYR A 157 -9.34 16.75 6.35
CA TYR A 157 -8.60 18.01 6.40
C TYR A 157 -8.23 18.48 4.99
N ARG A 158 -8.76 19.64 4.55
CA ARG A 158 -8.50 20.20 3.22
C ARG A 158 -7.42 21.27 3.27
N TYR A 159 -6.62 21.38 2.22
CA TYR A 159 -5.60 22.41 2.10
C TYR A 159 -5.22 22.64 0.64
N ASP A 160 -4.53 23.73 0.33
CA ASP A 160 -4.13 24.08 -1.04
C ASP A 160 -2.62 24.39 -1.14
N ALA A 161 -2.20 24.87 -2.32
CA ALA A 161 -0.80 25.21 -2.57
C ALA A 161 -0.27 26.41 -1.76
N THR A 162 -1.13 27.17 -1.09
CA THR A 162 -0.72 28.28 -0.23
C THR A 162 -0.41 27.82 1.19
N VAL A 163 -0.87 26.62 1.58
CA VAL A 163 -0.70 26.08 2.94
C VAL A 163 0.75 25.69 3.19
N THR A 164 1.30 26.19 4.30
CA THR A 164 2.67 25.91 4.75
C THR A 164 2.76 24.51 5.35
N GLY A 165 3.87 23.82 5.11
CA GLY A 165 4.08 22.44 5.60
C GLY A 165 3.31 21.35 4.83
N ARG A 166 2.52 21.71 3.81
CA ARG A 166 1.78 20.77 2.97
C ARG A 166 2.63 19.69 2.31
N GLN A 167 3.86 20.03 1.88
CA GLN A 167 4.68 19.12 1.09
C GLN A 167 5.18 17.92 1.91
N PRO A 168 5.81 18.10 3.09
CA PRO A 168 6.16 16.95 3.92
C PRO A 168 4.95 16.12 4.34
N PHE A 169 3.76 16.74 4.47
CA PHE A 169 2.51 16.03 4.77
C PHE A 169 2.02 15.18 3.59
N ASN A 170 2.01 15.74 2.38
CA ASN A 170 1.76 15.00 1.13
C ASN A 170 2.72 13.82 0.96
N ASP A 171 4.00 14.04 1.30
CA ASP A 171 5.06 13.05 1.23
C ASP A 171 4.93 11.97 2.32
N ALA A 172 4.14 12.17 3.37
CA ALA A 172 4.07 11.22 4.49
C ALA A 172 3.23 9.98 4.15
N GLY A 173 2.09 10.22 3.49
CA GLY A 173 1.18 9.18 3.04
C GLY A 173 0.36 8.50 4.16
N PRO A 174 -0.35 7.42 3.82
CA PRO A 174 -1.17 6.62 4.75
C PRO A 174 -0.38 6.14 5.98
N GLY A 175 -1.06 6.04 7.13
CA GLY A 175 -0.47 5.62 8.41
C GLY A 175 0.17 6.76 9.22
N SER A 176 0.36 7.93 8.63
CA SER A 176 0.86 9.11 9.35
C SER A 176 -0.10 9.54 10.47
N ARG A 177 0.41 10.13 11.53
CA ARG A 177 -0.38 10.58 12.69
C ARG A 177 -0.52 12.09 12.70
N VAL A 178 -1.66 12.59 13.17
CA VAL A 178 -1.92 14.03 13.27
C VAL A 178 -2.41 14.41 14.67
N LEU A 179 -1.99 15.58 15.14
CA LEU A 179 -2.52 16.29 16.30
C LEU A 179 -3.29 17.52 15.84
N TYR A 180 -4.43 17.77 16.45
CA TYR A 180 -5.22 18.97 16.19
C TYR A 180 -4.86 20.03 17.19
N TYR A 181 -4.29 21.15 16.72
CA TYR A 181 -3.95 22.30 17.55
C TYR A 181 -4.94 23.44 17.31
N SER A 182 -5.81 23.67 18.27
CA SER A 182 -6.77 24.77 18.27
C SER A 182 -6.02 26.09 18.46
N THR A 183 -6.03 26.95 17.44
CA THR A 183 -5.23 28.19 17.46
C THR A 183 -5.79 29.22 18.45
N SER A 184 -5.07 30.34 18.64
CA SER A 184 -5.57 31.47 19.43
C SER A 184 -6.82 32.14 18.86
N LYS A 185 -7.18 31.83 17.60
CA LYS A 185 -8.36 32.37 16.93
C LYS A 185 -9.61 31.52 17.14
N SER A 186 -9.46 30.29 17.64
CA SER A 186 -10.59 29.41 17.91
C SER A 186 -11.51 29.98 19.00
N THR A 187 -12.78 29.62 19.04
CA THR A 187 -13.68 30.03 20.14
C THR A 187 -13.57 29.10 21.34
N THR A 188 -13.41 27.80 21.10
CA THR A 188 -13.23 26.75 22.11
C THR A 188 -11.77 26.28 22.20
N ASN A 189 -11.35 25.85 23.40
CA ASN A 189 -10.02 25.26 23.66
C ASN A 189 -8.85 26.06 23.04
N LYS A 190 -8.91 27.40 23.14
CA LYS A 190 -7.92 28.31 22.53
C LYS A 190 -6.51 27.93 22.93
N LYS A 191 -5.64 27.74 21.94
CA LYS A 191 -4.23 27.36 22.14
C LYS A 191 -4.06 26.03 22.89
N HIS A 192 -4.91 25.05 22.61
CA HIS A 192 -4.76 23.69 23.14
C HIS A 192 -4.64 22.68 21.99
N PHE A 193 -3.96 21.58 22.25
CA PHE A 193 -4.14 20.36 21.47
C PHE A 193 -5.42 19.68 21.93
N VAL A 194 -6.28 19.31 20.99
CA VAL A 194 -7.66 18.87 21.30
C VAL A 194 -7.95 17.43 20.92
N GLY A 195 -7.10 16.81 20.10
CA GLY A 195 -7.29 15.43 19.68
C GLY A 195 -6.22 14.98 18.72
N HIS A 196 -6.35 13.73 18.28
CA HIS A 196 -5.45 13.13 17.31
C HIS A 196 -6.23 12.23 16.34
N ALA A 197 -5.62 11.94 15.19
CA ALA A 197 -6.15 11.00 14.21
C ALA A 197 -5.02 10.33 13.40
N GLU A 198 -5.40 9.38 12.56
CA GLU A 198 -4.55 8.75 11.57
C GLU A 198 -4.91 9.22 10.15
N VAL A 199 -3.90 9.46 9.33
CA VAL A 199 -4.05 9.71 7.89
C VAL A 199 -4.37 8.40 7.19
N LYS A 200 -5.61 8.26 6.74
CA LYS A 200 -6.05 7.16 5.88
C LYS A 200 -5.50 7.30 4.47
N TYR A 201 -5.66 8.47 3.87
CA TYR A 201 -5.24 8.74 2.50
C TYR A 201 -5.15 10.26 2.25
N ILE A 202 -4.35 10.69 1.28
CA ILE A 202 -4.31 12.09 0.82
C ILE A 202 -4.76 12.10 -0.64
N ALA A 203 -5.97 12.60 -0.86
CA ALA A 203 -6.62 12.71 -2.16
C ALA A 203 -6.22 13.99 -2.90
N ASN A 204 -6.47 13.96 -4.22
CA ASN A 204 -5.98 14.87 -5.24
C ASN A 204 -4.45 14.75 -5.40
N ASN A 205 -3.96 14.57 -6.64
CA ASN A 205 -2.59 14.12 -6.92
C ASN A 205 -1.55 15.22 -6.67
N TRP A 206 -0.89 15.62 -7.74
CA TRP A 206 0.09 16.68 -7.80
C TRP A 206 -0.55 18.08 -7.69
N ASP A 207 -1.86 18.15 -7.91
CA ASP A 207 -2.60 19.40 -8.04
C ASP A 207 -3.50 19.68 -6.83
N PRO A 208 -3.45 20.90 -6.27
CA PRO A 208 -4.36 21.34 -5.22
C PRO A 208 -5.80 21.54 -5.74
N PRO A 209 -6.81 21.62 -4.85
CA PRO A 209 -6.70 21.43 -3.40
C PRO A 209 -6.50 19.95 -3.03
N TRP A 210 -5.79 19.69 -1.95
CA TRP A 210 -5.64 18.36 -1.36
C TRP A 210 -6.67 18.11 -0.28
N GLU A 211 -6.98 16.83 -0.08
CA GLU A 211 -7.89 16.37 0.97
C GLU A 211 -7.25 15.19 1.70
N ALA A 212 -6.80 15.42 2.93
CA ALA A 212 -6.37 14.33 3.81
C ALA A 212 -7.60 13.70 4.46
N GLN A 213 -7.87 12.45 4.10
CA GLN A 213 -8.87 11.60 4.73
C GLN A 213 -8.28 11.03 6.02
N LEU A 214 -9.04 11.12 7.10
CA LEU A 214 -8.61 10.82 8.45
C LEU A 214 -9.49 9.70 9.03
N THR A 215 -8.93 8.93 9.96
CA THR A 215 -9.61 7.87 10.68
C THR A 215 -9.13 7.81 12.12
N GLY A 216 -9.88 7.12 12.99
CA GLY A 216 -9.52 6.99 14.40
C GLY A 216 -9.43 8.32 15.15
N TYR A 217 -10.21 9.33 14.74
CA TYR A 217 -10.24 10.60 15.46
C TYR A 217 -10.66 10.36 16.92
N THR A 218 -9.81 10.78 17.84
CA THR A 218 -10.04 10.69 19.28
C THR A 218 -9.78 12.06 19.89
N GLU A 219 -10.83 12.63 20.49
CA GLU A 219 -10.72 13.86 21.27
C GLU A 219 -9.98 13.58 22.58
N PHE A 220 -9.16 14.53 23.02
CA PHE A 220 -8.46 14.42 24.29
C PHE A 220 -9.43 14.63 25.46
N GLU A 221 -9.37 13.74 26.45
CA GLU A 221 -10.14 13.88 27.70
C GLU A 221 -9.79 15.18 28.41
N THR A 222 -8.50 15.54 28.37
CA THR A 222 -7.98 16.81 28.88
C THR A 222 -7.20 17.51 27.76
N PRO A 223 -7.76 18.56 27.12
CA PRO A 223 -7.02 19.34 26.13
C PRO A 223 -5.67 19.82 26.68
N VAL A 224 -4.59 19.63 25.93
CA VAL A 224 -3.23 19.94 26.38
C VAL A 224 -2.91 21.39 26.05
N SER A 225 -2.64 22.22 27.06
CA SER A 225 -2.32 23.64 26.85
C SER A 225 -0.99 23.78 26.11
N ILE A 226 -0.91 24.78 25.22
CA ILE A 226 0.35 25.15 24.57
C ILE A 226 1.44 25.56 25.56
N ASP A 227 1.06 26.04 26.74
CA ASP A 227 2.02 26.51 27.75
C ASP A 227 2.73 25.32 28.43
N ASP A 228 2.16 24.11 28.31
CA ASP A 228 2.74 22.85 28.75
C ASP A 228 3.60 22.18 27.65
N VAL A 229 3.75 22.82 26.48
CA VAL A 229 4.43 22.22 25.30
C VAL A 229 5.45 23.19 24.69
N ALA A 230 6.73 22.79 24.71
CA ALA A 230 7.85 23.51 24.11
C ALA A 230 8.46 22.73 22.93
N ILE A 231 8.07 23.10 21.70
CA ILE A 231 8.60 22.49 20.46
C ILE A 231 9.63 23.41 19.80
N THR A 232 10.89 22.97 19.79
CA THR A 232 11.99 23.72 19.18
C THR A 232 11.80 23.85 17.66
N GLY A 233 11.86 25.07 17.14
CA GLY A 233 11.73 25.36 15.71
C GLY A 233 10.30 25.35 15.15
N TRP A 234 9.28 25.12 15.99
CA TRP A 234 7.88 25.20 15.56
C TRP A 234 7.45 26.65 15.35
N ASN A 235 7.10 26.98 14.10
CA ASN A 235 6.42 28.22 13.78
C ASN A 235 4.91 28.00 13.86
N ARG A 236 4.25 28.55 14.89
CA ARG A 236 2.80 28.42 15.12
C ARG A 236 1.95 29.07 14.03
N GLN A 237 2.53 29.87 13.15
CA GLN A 237 1.84 30.40 11.96
C GLN A 237 1.79 29.38 10.82
N HIS A 238 2.57 28.30 10.89
CA HIS A 238 2.49 27.24 9.90
C HIS A 238 1.26 26.39 10.16
N ALA A 239 0.46 26.18 9.12
CA ALA A 239 -0.77 25.40 9.23
C ALA A 239 -0.48 23.92 9.50
N ILE A 240 0.58 23.39 8.88
CA ILE A 240 1.01 22.01 9.05
C ILE A 240 2.47 22.00 9.51
N THR A 241 2.77 21.26 10.58
CA THR A 241 4.14 21.13 11.10
C THR A 241 4.44 19.67 11.41
N GLU A 242 5.52 19.13 10.82
CA GLU A 242 6.01 17.80 11.19
C GLU A 242 6.77 17.85 12.53
N ILE A 243 6.50 16.88 13.40
CA ILE A 243 7.13 16.69 14.71
C ILE A 243 7.65 15.26 14.84
N ASP A 244 8.59 15.05 15.76
CA ASP A 244 9.06 13.70 16.05
C ASP A 244 8.00 12.86 16.80
N TRP A 245 8.14 11.53 16.70
CA TRP A 245 7.22 10.58 17.30
C TRP A 245 7.10 10.74 18.82
N LEU A 246 8.22 11.00 19.51
CA LEU A 246 8.23 11.14 20.98
C LEU A 246 7.43 12.38 21.43
N THR A 247 7.52 13.48 20.67
CA THR A 247 6.71 14.68 20.90
C THR A 247 5.23 14.38 20.70
N TYR A 248 4.87 13.64 19.65
CA TYR A 248 3.50 13.21 19.41
C TYR A 248 2.96 12.37 20.56
N GLU A 249 3.69 11.32 20.93
CA GLU A 249 3.34 10.37 21.99
C GLU A 249 3.12 11.10 23.32
N ALA A 250 4.04 11.99 23.71
CA ALA A 250 3.93 12.74 24.95
C ALA A 250 2.67 13.63 25.00
N ILE A 251 2.30 14.28 23.88
CA ILE A 251 1.10 15.10 23.81
C ILE A 251 -0.17 14.23 23.88
N VAL A 252 -0.20 13.07 23.21
CA VAL A 252 -1.34 12.15 23.26
C VAL A 252 -1.56 11.61 24.68
N VAL A 253 -0.49 11.21 25.36
CA VAL A 253 -0.53 10.76 26.78
C VAL A 253 -1.05 11.87 27.69
N ALA A 254 -0.53 13.09 27.54
CA ALA A 254 -0.99 14.24 28.32
C ALA A 254 -2.46 14.59 28.04
N GLY A 255 -2.95 14.26 26.84
CA GLY A 255 -4.34 14.36 26.44
C GLY A 255 -5.28 13.32 27.09
N GLY A 256 -4.75 12.41 27.91
CA GLY A 256 -5.50 11.32 28.54
C GLY A 256 -5.75 10.12 27.62
N VAL A 257 -5.09 10.07 26.46
CA VAL A 257 -5.24 8.95 25.51
C VAL A 257 -3.98 8.08 25.58
N SER A 258 -4.16 6.77 25.69
CA SER A 258 -3.03 5.84 25.52
C SER A 258 -2.63 5.85 24.05
N PRO A 259 -1.38 6.20 23.70
CA PRO A 259 -0.87 5.96 22.36
C PRO A 259 -0.65 4.46 22.26
N GLU A 260 -1.72 3.70 22.02
CA GLU A 260 -1.51 2.38 21.45
C GLU A 260 -0.83 2.64 20.11
N LEU A 261 0.47 2.33 20.05
CA LEU A 261 1.05 1.87 18.81
C LEU A 261 0.19 0.69 18.44
N ASP A 262 -0.82 0.91 17.60
CA ASP A 262 -1.53 -0.13 16.89
C ASP A 262 -0.44 -1.04 16.32
N VAL A 263 -0.14 -2.12 17.05
CA VAL A 263 1.11 -2.86 16.93
C VAL A 263 1.11 -3.47 15.55
N ALA A 264 1.73 -2.78 14.58
CA ALA A 264 1.54 -3.01 13.15
C ALA A 264 0.16 -3.62 12.89
N SER A 265 -0.91 -2.90 13.26
CA SER A 265 -2.26 -3.45 13.18
C SER A 265 -2.41 -4.11 11.82
N GLU A 266 -2.87 -5.35 11.79
CA GLU A 266 -3.12 -6.11 10.55
C GLU A 266 -4.07 -5.38 9.58
N THR A 267 -4.55 -4.19 9.98
CA THR A 267 -5.23 -3.21 9.17
C THR A 267 -4.48 -3.02 7.84
N PRO A 268 -5.12 -3.42 6.73
CA PRO A 268 -4.60 -3.21 5.39
C PRO A 268 -4.21 -1.75 5.18
N ASP A 269 -3.18 -1.49 4.37
CA ASP A 269 -2.77 -0.14 3.99
C ASP A 269 -4.00 0.72 3.65
N PRO A 270 -4.32 1.74 4.47
CA PRO A 270 -5.66 2.33 4.47
C PRO A 270 -5.96 3.15 3.20
N GLY A 271 -4.95 3.40 2.36
CA GLY A 271 -5.10 4.02 1.04
C GLY A 271 -5.34 3.04 -0.12
N GLY A 272 -5.19 1.73 0.08
CA GLY A 272 -5.13 0.75 -1.02
C GLY A 272 -6.38 0.70 -1.89
N ASP A 273 -7.55 0.76 -1.26
CA ASP A 273 -8.85 0.82 -1.93
C ASP A 273 -9.02 2.07 -2.80
N VAL A 274 -8.65 3.23 -2.25
CA VAL A 274 -8.82 4.52 -2.91
C VAL A 274 -7.95 4.57 -4.17
N VAL A 275 -6.73 4.05 -4.08
CA VAL A 275 -5.81 3.94 -5.22
C VAL A 275 -6.40 3.03 -6.30
N ALA A 276 -6.89 1.85 -5.93
CA ALA A 276 -7.43 0.89 -6.89
C ALA A 276 -8.61 1.46 -7.68
N GLU A 277 -9.60 2.03 -7.00
CA GLU A 277 -10.78 2.66 -7.62
C GLU A 277 -10.37 3.78 -8.57
N ARG A 278 -9.39 4.58 -8.15
CA ARG A 278 -8.91 5.69 -8.94
C ARG A 278 -8.15 5.26 -10.18
N VAL A 279 -7.27 4.26 -10.10
CA VAL A 279 -6.58 3.76 -11.29
C VAL A 279 -7.57 3.20 -12.30
N ALA A 280 -8.56 2.42 -11.84
CA ALA A 280 -9.59 1.88 -12.72
C ALA A 280 -10.40 3.00 -13.42
N LYS A 281 -10.66 4.11 -12.72
CA LYS A 281 -11.38 5.27 -13.27
C LYS A 281 -10.54 6.12 -14.23
N ASP A 282 -9.34 6.52 -13.82
CA ASP A 282 -8.54 7.54 -14.51
C ASP A 282 -7.72 6.93 -15.66
N PHE A 283 -7.45 5.61 -15.63
CA PHE A 283 -6.67 4.89 -16.64
C PHE A 283 -7.44 3.69 -17.21
N PRO A 284 -8.43 3.95 -18.09
CA PRO A 284 -9.10 2.87 -18.80
C PRO A 284 -8.07 2.05 -19.58
N ALA A 285 -8.24 0.73 -19.59
CA ALA A 285 -7.24 -0.17 -20.14
C ALA A 285 -7.05 0.06 -21.66
N THR A 286 -5.84 0.45 -22.07
CA THR A 286 -5.38 0.37 -23.47
C THR A 286 -4.77 -1.01 -23.69
N VAL A 287 -5.55 -1.93 -24.25
CA VAL A 287 -5.21 -3.35 -24.17
C VAL A 287 -4.57 -3.84 -25.47
N PRO A 288 -3.35 -4.41 -25.44
CA PRO A 288 -2.80 -5.10 -26.59
C PRO A 288 -3.64 -6.35 -26.89
N ALA A 289 -3.75 -6.73 -28.17
CA ALA A 289 -4.44 -7.96 -28.55
C ALA A 289 -3.85 -9.17 -27.81
N ILE A 290 -4.72 -9.99 -27.22
CA ILE A 290 -4.35 -11.23 -26.55
C ILE A 290 -4.43 -12.34 -27.58
N HIS A 291 -3.29 -12.67 -28.18
CA HIS A 291 -3.24 -13.67 -29.24
C HIS A 291 -3.54 -15.07 -28.72
N VAL A 292 -4.67 -15.63 -29.15
CA VAL A 292 -5.03 -17.02 -28.89
C VAL A 292 -4.50 -17.89 -30.04
N PRO A 293 -3.64 -18.89 -29.78
CA PRO A 293 -3.18 -19.82 -30.79
C PRO A 293 -4.36 -20.42 -31.57
N THR A 294 -4.16 -20.64 -32.87
CA THR A 294 -5.20 -21.25 -33.74
C THR A 294 -5.65 -22.61 -33.22
N GLU A 295 -4.72 -23.36 -32.63
CA GLU A 295 -4.98 -24.64 -31.99
C GLU A 295 -4.49 -24.59 -30.55
N LEU A 296 -5.38 -24.86 -29.60
CA LEU A 296 -5.00 -25.09 -28.22
C LEU A 296 -4.48 -26.53 -28.07
N PRO A 297 -3.48 -26.77 -27.22
CA PRO A 297 -2.89 -28.10 -27.05
C PRO A 297 -3.97 -29.14 -26.67
N LEU A 298 -4.12 -30.14 -27.53
CA LEU A 298 -4.98 -31.31 -27.35
C LEU A 298 -4.15 -32.49 -26.84
N GLY A 299 -4.79 -33.41 -26.10
CA GLY A 299 -4.18 -34.67 -25.67
C GLY A 299 -4.02 -34.83 -24.17
N GLU A 300 -3.17 -35.78 -23.76
CA GLU A 300 -2.88 -36.05 -22.36
C GLU A 300 -2.16 -34.87 -21.71
N LEU A 301 -2.66 -34.43 -20.55
CA LEU A 301 -2.07 -33.32 -19.81
C LEU A 301 -0.98 -33.83 -18.87
N PRO A 302 0.15 -33.11 -18.73
CA PRO A 302 1.17 -33.41 -17.74
C PRO A 302 0.70 -33.00 -16.34
N LEU A 303 -0.26 -33.75 -15.77
CA LEU A 303 -0.88 -33.46 -14.48
C LEU A 303 0.16 -33.53 -13.36
N ARG A 304 0.40 -32.40 -12.69
CA ARG A 304 1.20 -32.36 -11.46
C ARG A 304 0.27 -32.38 -10.24
N PRO A 305 0.32 -33.38 -9.36
CA PRO A 305 -0.58 -33.42 -8.20
C PRO A 305 -0.34 -32.20 -7.28
N PRO A 306 -1.42 -31.66 -6.67
CA PRO A 306 -1.28 -30.54 -5.74
C PRO A 306 -0.51 -30.98 -4.49
N GLN A 307 0.35 -30.09 -4.01
CA GLN A 307 1.14 -30.29 -2.80
C GLN A 307 0.33 -29.86 -1.57
N ILE A 308 0.32 -30.68 -0.53
CA ILE A 308 -0.21 -30.28 0.77
C ILE A 308 0.86 -29.41 1.46
N PRO A 309 0.53 -28.20 1.93
CA PRO A 309 1.50 -27.37 2.63
C PRO A 309 1.94 -28.05 3.94
N GLU A 310 3.25 -28.01 4.18
CA GLU A 310 3.82 -28.38 5.47
C GLU A 310 3.82 -27.16 6.38
N TYR A 311 3.40 -27.36 7.62
CA TYR A 311 3.37 -26.32 8.65
C TYR A 311 4.33 -26.68 9.76
N LYS A 312 5.10 -25.70 10.25
CA LYS A 312 5.91 -25.82 11.46
C LYS A 312 5.43 -24.80 12.47
N GLU A 313 5.12 -25.25 13.68
CA GLU A 313 4.87 -24.33 14.79
C GLU A 313 6.12 -23.51 15.06
N ALA A 314 5.96 -22.20 15.25
CA ALA A 314 7.02 -21.35 15.73
C ALA A 314 7.40 -21.75 17.16
N ALA A 315 8.68 -21.56 17.53
CA ALA A 315 9.20 -21.95 18.84
C ALA A 315 8.46 -21.30 20.04
N ASN A 316 7.75 -20.20 19.81
CA ASN A 316 6.95 -19.51 20.82
C ASN A 316 5.48 -19.95 20.86
N GLY A 317 5.07 -20.93 20.04
CA GLY A 317 3.68 -21.40 19.92
C GLY A 317 2.68 -20.38 19.39
N ARG A 318 3.12 -19.18 19.01
CA ARG A 318 2.26 -18.04 18.60
C ARG A 318 2.25 -17.79 17.10
N GLY A 319 2.69 -18.76 16.30
CA GLY A 319 2.67 -18.62 14.86
C GLY A 319 2.86 -19.96 14.16
N VAL A 320 2.27 -20.09 12.98
CA VAL A 320 2.53 -21.19 12.07
C VAL A 320 3.42 -20.66 10.96
N VAL A 321 4.63 -21.21 10.84
CA VAL A 321 5.51 -20.92 9.72
C VAL A 321 5.12 -21.86 8.59
N GLY A 322 4.55 -21.30 7.52
CA GLY A 322 4.36 -22.04 6.27
C GLY A 322 5.72 -22.54 5.77
N GLY A 323 5.80 -23.80 5.37
CA GLY A 323 6.98 -24.37 4.74
C GLY A 323 7.37 -23.60 3.46
N PRO A 324 8.54 -23.89 2.87
CA PRO A 324 9.06 -23.19 1.69
C PRO A 324 8.13 -23.21 0.46
N SER A 325 7.09 -24.05 0.47
CA SER A 325 6.07 -24.15 -0.56
C SER A 325 4.95 -23.11 -0.45
N MET A 326 4.81 -22.39 0.66
CA MET A 326 3.75 -21.39 0.86
C MET A 326 4.34 -19.98 0.81
N PRO A 327 4.23 -19.24 -0.31
CA PRO A 327 4.51 -17.82 -0.27
C PRO A 327 3.58 -17.14 0.74
N PRO A 328 4.03 -16.10 1.46
CA PRO A 328 3.18 -15.34 2.37
C PRO A 328 1.96 -14.85 1.60
N ARG A 329 0.76 -15.18 2.09
CA ARG A 329 -0.46 -14.60 1.55
C ARG A 329 -0.56 -13.18 2.08
N SER A 330 -0.53 -12.19 1.20
CA SER A 330 -0.90 -10.83 1.59
C SER A 330 -2.33 -10.84 2.13
N PRO A 331 -2.64 -10.08 3.20
CA PRO A 331 -4.01 -9.89 3.66
C PRO A 331 -4.91 -9.54 2.46
N SER A 332 -6.04 -10.25 2.33
CA SER A 332 -6.98 -9.98 1.23
C SER A 332 -7.79 -8.74 1.54
N ASP A 333 -7.70 -7.74 0.67
CA ASP A 333 -8.59 -6.59 0.69
C ASP A 333 -9.71 -6.82 -0.32
N ARG A 334 -10.89 -7.21 0.17
CA ARG A 334 -12.01 -7.62 -0.69
C ARG A 334 -12.43 -6.52 -1.68
N LYS A 335 -12.33 -5.25 -1.28
CA LYS A 335 -12.80 -4.15 -2.12
C LYS A 335 -11.76 -3.88 -3.23
N LYS A 336 -10.49 -3.83 -2.87
CA LYS A 336 -9.36 -3.79 -3.81
C LYS A 336 -9.32 -4.98 -4.78
N ASP A 337 -9.56 -6.19 -4.27
CA ASP A 337 -9.60 -7.43 -5.06
C ASP A 337 -10.73 -7.38 -6.10
N LYS A 338 -11.90 -6.84 -5.71
CA LYS A 338 -13.02 -6.63 -6.64
C LYS A 338 -12.68 -5.63 -7.74
N VAL A 339 -11.98 -4.54 -7.44
CA VAL A 339 -11.56 -3.57 -8.48
C VAL A 339 -10.53 -4.19 -9.43
N ALA A 340 -9.58 -4.96 -8.89
CA ALA A 340 -8.60 -5.71 -9.67
C ALA A 340 -9.28 -6.74 -10.60
N GLU A 341 -10.28 -7.46 -10.11
CA GLU A 341 -11.10 -8.41 -10.89
C GLU A 341 -11.82 -7.71 -12.04
N LEU A 342 -12.57 -6.63 -11.76
CA LEU A 342 -13.32 -5.89 -12.78
C LEU A 342 -12.41 -5.35 -13.89
N ARG A 343 -11.24 -4.80 -13.51
CA ARG A 343 -10.26 -4.30 -14.48
C ARG A 343 -9.63 -5.44 -15.29
N ALA A 344 -9.37 -6.59 -14.68
CA ALA A 344 -8.88 -7.76 -15.41
C ALA A 344 -9.90 -8.27 -16.44
N VAL A 345 -11.20 -8.25 -16.10
CA VAL A 345 -12.29 -8.62 -17.01
C VAL A 345 -12.34 -7.67 -18.20
N GLU A 346 -12.27 -6.35 -17.96
CA GLU A 346 -12.20 -5.35 -19.03
C GLU A 346 -10.99 -5.59 -19.95
N VAL A 347 -9.82 -5.88 -19.36
CA VAL A 347 -8.60 -6.20 -20.10
C VAL A 347 -8.79 -7.48 -20.93
N ALA A 348 -9.33 -8.55 -20.36
CA ALA A 348 -9.54 -9.81 -21.06
C ALA A 348 -10.48 -9.64 -22.26
N ILE A 349 -11.61 -8.96 -22.07
CA ILE A 349 -12.59 -8.70 -23.13
C ILE A 349 -11.95 -7.92 -24.28
N ARG A 350 -11.39 -6.74 -24.01
CA ARG A 350 -10.80 -5.89 -25.06
C ARG A 350 -9.61 -6.55 -25.75
N GLY A 351 -8.79 -7.27 -25.00
CA GLY A 351 -7.62 -7.96 -25.54
C GLY A 351 -8.01 -9.08 -26.50
N LEU A 352 -9.01 -9.88 -26.15
CA LEU A 352 -9.50 -10.97 -27.02
C LEU A 352 -10.29 -10.43 -28.22
N GLU A 353 -11.09 -9.39 -28.03
CA GLU A 353 -11.75 -8.68 -29.14
C GLU A 353 -10.73 -8.09 -30.11
N GLY A 354 -9.61 -7.57 -29.61
CA GLY A 354 -8.47 -7.12 -30.43
C GLY A 354 -7.80 -8.24 -31.25
N ASP A 355 -7.94 -9.50 -30.83
CA ASP A 355 -7.51 -10.70 -31.59
C ASP A 355 -8.63 -11.26 -32.49
N GLY A 356 -9.76 -10.57 -32.60
CA GLY A 356 -10.89 -10.95 -33.46
C GLY A 356 -11.85 -11.97 -32.85
N TRP A 357 -11.82 -12.19 -31.54
CA TRP A 357 -12.85 -12.95 -30.83
C TRP A 357 -14.07 -12.08 -30.52
N THR A 358 -15.27 -12.65 -30.63
CA THR A 358 -16.50 -11.96 -30.23
C THR A 358 -16.91 -12.39 -28.85
N TYR A 359 -17.02 -11.45 -27.91
CA TYR A 359 -17.57 -11.70 -26.57
C TYR A 359 -19.03 -12.18 -26.67
N SER A 360 -19.32 -13.40 -26.19
CA SER A 360 -20.63 -14.03 -26.31
C SER A 360 -21.44 -14.03 -25.01
N ALA A 361 -20.81 -14.24 -23.85
CA ALA A 361 -21.52 -14.30 -22.56
C ALA A 361 -20.64 -14.02 -21.33
N ASP A 362 -21.26 -13.39 -20.32
CA ASP A 362 -20.80 -13.35 -18.92
C ASP A 362 -21.30 -14.62 -18.22
N ARG A 363 -20.39 -15.39 -17.62
CA ARG A 363 -20.65 -16.66 -16.95
C ARG A 363 -20.27 -16.65 -15.47
N GLN A 364 -19.85 -15.51 -14.92
CA GLN A 364 -19.34 -15.41 -13.54
C GLN A 364 -20.35 -15.89 -12.48
N LYS A 365 -21.66 -15.74 -12.77
CA LYS A 365 -22.75 -16.14 -11.86
C LYS A 365 -23.33 -17.53 -12.14
N ASP A 366 -22.96 -18.15 -13.26
CA ASP A 366 -23.52 -19.43 -13.69
C ASP A 366 -22.85 -20.61 -12.97
N GLY A 367 -21.73 -20.34 -12.28
CA GLY A 367 -20.97 -21.34 -11.54
C GLY A 367 -20.41 -22.43 -12.44
N VAL A 368 -20.08 -22.14 -13.71
CA VAL A 368 -19.65 -23.12 -14.72
C VAL A 368 -18.15 -23.47 -14.69
N GLY A 369 -17.36 -22.70 -13.92
CA GLY A 369 -15.91 -22.89 -13.75
C GLY A 369 -15.05 -22.04 -14.71
N TYR A 370 -15.64 -20.99 -15.27
CA TYR A 370 -14.99 -19.93 -16.06
C TYR A 370 -15.86 -18.66 -16.01
N ASP A 371 -15.26 -17.51 -16.28
CA ASP A 371 -15.90 -16.20 -16.15
C ASP A 371 -16.56 -15.71 -17.44
N LEU A 372 -15.91 -15.92 -18.59
CA LEU A 372 -16.31 -15.33 -19.87
C LEU A 372 -16.33 -16.38 -20.99
N GLU A 373 -17.18 -16.14 -21.99
CA GLU A 373 -17.28 -16.95 -23.20
C GLU A 373 -17.06 -16.09 -24.44
N PHE A 374 -16.30 -16.60 -25.40
CA PHE A 374 -16.01 -15.93 -26.66
C PHE A 374 -16.23 -16.88 -27.84
N THR A 375 -16.49 -16.32 -29.02
CA THR A 375 -16.65 -17.08 -30.25
C THR A 375 -15.81 -16.52 -31.40
N ARG A 376 -15.23 -17.39 -32.22
CA ARG A 376 -14.50 -17.01 -33.45
C ARG A 376 -14.58 -18.14 -34.46
N ALA A 377 -15.09 -17.86 -35.66
CA ALA A 377 -15.20 -18.82 -36.76
C ALA A 377 -15.84 -20.17 -36.36
N GLY A 378 -16.90 -20.15 -35.54
CA GLY A 378 -17.59 -21.35 -35.05
C GLY A 378 -16.93 -22.07 -33.88
N THR A 379 -15.77 -21.60 -33.41
CA THR A 379 -15.11 -22.09 -32.19
C THR A 379 -15.56 -21.29 -30.99
N THR A 380 -15.69 -21.94 -29.83
CA THR A 380 -15.98 -21.29 -28.55
C THR A 380 -14.74 -21.34 -27.67
N LEU A 381 -14.39 -20.23 -27.03
CA LEU A 381 -13.31 -20.14 -26.04
C LEU A 381 -13.91 -19.83 -24.68
N LYS A 382 -13.51 -20.60 -23.65
CA LYS A 382 -13.98 -20.45 -22.27
C LYS A 382 -12.86 -19.86 -21.44
N VAL A 383 -13.07 -18.70 -20.87
CA VAL A 383 -12.00 -17.89 -20.29
C VAL A 383 -12.26 -17.69 -18.80
N GLU A 384 -11.33 -18.14 -17.99
CA GLU A 384 -11.19 -17.73 -16.59
C GLU A 384 -10.34 -16.47 -16.50
N VAL A 385 -10.74 -15.48 -15.71
CA VAL A 385 -10.04 -14.20 -15.60
C VAL A 385 -9.44 -14.04 -14.20
N LYS A 386 -8.14 -13.75 -14.13
CA LYS A 386 -7.46 -13.49 -12.85
C LYS A 386 -6.80 -12.12 -12.84
N GLY A 387 -7.33 -11.21 -12.02
CA GLY A 387 -6.69 -9.93 -11.72
C GLY A 387 -5.61 -10.08 -10.65
N ILE A 388 -4.36 -9.81 -11.00
CA ILE A 388 -3.22 -9.95 -10.11
C ILE A 388 -2.57 -8.58 -9.91
N GLN A 389 -2.56 -8.11 -8.67
CA GLN A 389 -1.99 -6.80 -8.34
C GLN A 389 -0.46 -6.77 -8.45
N GLY A 390 0.21 -7.90 -8.17
CA GLY A 390 1.66 -8.00 -8.30
C GLY A 390 2.12 -8.40 -9.70
N SER A 391 3.43 -8.42 -9.90
CA SER A 391 4.07 -8.79 -11.16
C SER A 391 4.19 -10.31 -11.40
N HIS A 392 3.84 -11.14 -10.40
CA HIS A 392 4.03 -12.60 -10.45
C HIS A 392 2.72 -13.31 -10.72
N LEU A 393 2.75 -14.37 -11.55
CA LEU A 393 1.60 -15.22 -11.82
C LEU A 393 1.31 -16.18 -10.64
N VAL A 394 0.73 -15.63 -9.58
CA VAL A 394 0.29 -16.38 -8.41
C VAL A 394 -1.18 -16.04 -8.15
N PHE A 395 -2.05 -17.05 -8.26
CA PHE A 395 -3.49 -16.90 -8.08
C PHE A 395 -4.10 -18.22 -7.60
N ASN A 396 -5.27 -18.15 -6.98
CA ASN A 396 -6.03 -19.32 -6.56
C ASN A 396 -6.94 -19.79 -7.69
N LEU A 397 -7.14 -21.10 -7.79
CA LEU A 397 -8.20 -21.70 -8.58
C LEU A 397 -9.22 -22.35 -7.64
N THR A 398 -10.50 -22.22 -7.95
CA THR A 398 -11.52 -23.04 -7.29
C THR A 398 -11.43 -24.50 -7.75
N PRO A 399 -11.99 -25.47 -7.00
CA PRO A 399 -12.00 -26.87 -7.45
C PRO A 399 -12.64 -27.06 -8.84
N LYS A 400 -13.64 -26.24 -9.18
CA LYS A 400 -14.32 -26.34 -10.48
C LYS A 400 -13.49 -25.74 -11.62
N GLU A 401 -12.80 -24.64 -11.38
CA GLU A 401 -11.83 -24.08 -12.34
C GLU A 401 -10.68 -25.06 -12.61
N ALA A 402 -10.14 -25.68 -11.54
CA ALA A 402 -9.10 -26.70 -11.68
C ALA A 402 -9.59 -27.90 -12.50
N TRP A 403 -10.81 -28.37 -12.24
CA TRP A 403 -11.45 -29.43 -13.03
C TRP A 403 -11.64 -29.03 -14.50
N ARG A 404 -12.01 -27.77 -14.80
CA ARG A 404 -12.14 -27.27 -16.18
C ARG A 404 -10.80 -27.26 -16.90
N ALA A 405 -9.73 -26.79 -16.26
CA ALA A 405 -8.39 -26.91 -16.81
C ALA A 405 -8.06 -28.39 -17.18
N GLU A 406 -8.49 -29.35 -16.36
CA GLU A 406 -8.19 -30.76 -16.58
C GLU A 406 -9.13 -31.47 -17.56
N THR A 407 -10.29 -30.92 -17.88
CA THR A 407 -11.30 -31.60 -18.71
C THR A 407 -11.78 -30.86 -19.96
N ASP A 408 -11.56 -29.55 -20.06
CA ASP A 408 -12.14 -28.71 -21.11
C ASP A 408 -11.06 -28.20 -22.09
N PRO A 409 -11.02 -28.69 -23.34
CA PRO A 409 -9.99 -28.32 -24.31
C PRO A 409 -10.01 -26.85 -24.72
N ASP A 410 -11.16 -26.19 -24.58
CA ASP A 410 -11.36 -24.79 -24.97
C ASP A 410 -11.15 -23.82 -23.80
N TRP A 411 -10.69 -24.31 -22.65
CA TRP A 411 -10.52 -23.51 -21.44
C TRP A 411 -9.13 -22.91 -21.35
N VAL A 412 -9.08 -21.62 -21.05
CA VAL A 412 -7.86 -20.85 -20.85
C VAL A 412 -8.00 -19.92 -19.64
N VAL A 413 -6.87 -19.50 -19.07
CA VAL A 413 -6.81 -18.38 -18.13
C VAL A 413 -6.27 -17.16 -18.85
N VAL A 414 -6.95 -16.02 -18.70
CA VAL A 414 -6.36 -14.70 -18.92
C VAL A 414 -6.00 -14.12 -17.55
N ALA A 415 -4.72 -14.17 -17.22
CA ALA A 415 -4.19 -13.60 -15.98
C ALA A 415 -3.56 -12.24 -16.27
N VAL A 416 -3.95 -11.19 -15.55
CA VAL A 416 -3.42 -9.84 -15.75
C VAL A 416 -2.56 -9.46 -14.56
N THR A 417 -1.24 -9.40 -14.74
CA THR A 417 -0.29 -8.95 -13.69
C THR A 417 -0.17 -7.44 -13.64
N SER A 418 0.18 -6.90 -12.48
CA SER A 418 0.17 -5.45 -12.18
C SER A 418 -1.14 -4.81 -12.62
N VAL A 419 -2.28 -5.49 -12.43
CA VAL A 419 -3.58 -5.09 -13.01
C VAL A 419 -4.06 -3.70 -12.58
N LEU A 420 -3.53 -3.17 -11.47
CA LEU A 420 -3.80 -1.81 -10.98
C LEU A 420 -2.70 -0.80 -11.34
N SER A 421 -1.85 -1.10 -12.32
CA SER A 421 -0.91 -0.14 -12.91
C SER A 421 -1.60 0.70 -14.00
N PRO A 422 -1.32 2.00 -14.13
CA PRO A 422 -1.83 2.84 -15.21
C PRO A 422 -1.53 2.30 -16.62
N SER A 423 -0.32 1.81 -16.87
CA SER A 423 0.14 1.49 -18.22
C SER A 423 0.99 0.22 -18.36
N ALA A 424 1.47 -0.33 -17.25
CA ALA A 424 2.41 -1.45 -17.24
C ALA A 424 1.80 -2.73 -16.63
N TYR A 425 0.49 -2.91 -16.80
CA TYR A 425 -0.13 -4.22 -16.61
C TYR A 425 0.23 -5.14 -17.79
N THR A 426 0.21 -6.45 -17.57
CA THR A 426 0.53 -7.43 -18.62
C THR A 426 -0.52 -8.54 -18.62
N PRO A 427 -1.30 -8.69 -19.71
CA PRO A 427 -2.17 -9.85 -19.87
C PRO A 427 -1.34 -11.08 -20.29
N HIS A 428 -1.62 -12.21 -19.66
CA HIS A 428 -1.02 -13.51 -19.94
C HIS A 428 -2.11 -14.48 -20.34
N LEU A 429 -2.01 -15.05 -21.54
CA LEU A 429 -2.83 -16.20 -21.93
C LEU A 429 -2.13 -17.48 -21.44
N ILE A 430 -2.81 -18.24 -20.59
CA ILE A 430 -2.32 -19.49 -20.03
C ILE A 430 -3.27 -20.61 -20.42
N SER A 431 -2.79 -21.49 -21.28
CA SER A 431 -3.52 -22.67 -21.72
C SER A 431 -3.65 -23.71 -20.61
N ARG A 432 -4.63 -24.59 -20.75
CA ARG A 432 -4.97 -25.63 -19.78
C ARG A 432 -3.80 -26.58 -19.42
N ASP A 433 -2.95 -26.93 -20.38
CA ASP A 433 -1.78 -27.78 -20.19
C ASP A 433 -0.74 -27.13 -19.28
N ARG A 434 -0.54 -25.81 -19.44
CA ARG A 434 0.35 -25.03 -18.57
C ARG A 434 -0.20 -24.92 -17.16
N ILE A 435 -1.52 -24.79 -17.00
CA ILE A 435 -2.18 -24.80 -15.68
C ILE A 435 -2.06 -26.19 -15.02
N ALA A 436 -2.30 -27.26 -15.79
CA ALA A 436 -2.19 -28.65 -15.30
C ALA A 436 -0.76 -29.02 -14.87
N ALA A 437 0.26 -28.49 -15.57
CA ALA A 437 1.68 -28.68 -15.26
C ALA A 437 2.19 -27.85 -14.07
N ALA A 438 1.45 -26.80 -13.67
CA ALA A 438 1.91 -25.83 -12.69
C ALA A 438 2.10 -26.46 -11.30
N SER A 439 3.04 -25.89 -10.53
CA SER A 439 3.15 -26.19 -9.09
C SER A 439 1.90 -25.68 -8.37
N ARG A 440 1.08 -26.59 -7.85
CA ARG A 440 -0.14 -26.28 -7.10
C ARG A 440 0.06 -26.59 -5.63
N VAL A 441 -0.46 -25.73 -4.75
CA VAL A 441 -0.47 -25.94 -3.29
C VAL A 441 -1.90 -25.86 -2.81
N VAL A 442 -2.31 -26.80 -1.96
CA VAL A 442 -3.64 -26.80 -1.36
C VAL A 442 -3.72 -25.68 -0.33
N THR A 443 -4.60 -24.70 -0.54
CA THR A 443 -4.78 -23.56 0.36
C THR A 443 -5.92 -23.72 1.36
N GLY A 444 -6.73 -24.78 1.24
CA GLY A 444 -7.82 -25.09 2.17
C GLY A 444 -8.44 -26.46 1.92
N PHE A 445 -9.05 -27.02 2.97
CA PHE A 445 -9.82 -28.26 2.93
C PHE A 445 -11.28 -27.97 3.26
N ARG A 446 -12.20 -28.68 2.62
CA ARG A 446 -13.63 -28.66 2.95
C ARG A 446 -13.99 -29.99 3.62
N LEU A 447 -14.60 -29.92 4.80
CA LEU A 447 -15.06 -31.08 5.55
C LEU A 447 -16.59 -31.17 5.48
N THR A 448 -17.10 -32.40 5.36
CA THR A 448 -18.51 -32.74 5.53
C THR A 448 -18.55 -33.91 6.52
N LEU A 449 -19.35 -33.80 7.58
CA LEU A 449 -19.46 -34.80 8.64
C LEU A 449 -20.85 -35.45 8.62
#